data_AF-A0AAV0NZV9-F1
#
_entry.id   AF-A0AAV0NZV9-F1
#
_cell.length_a   1.000
_cell.length_b   1.000
_cell.length_c   1.000
_cell.angle_alpha   90.00
_cell.angle_beta   90.00
_cell.angle_gamma   90.00
#
_symmetry.space_group_name_H-M   'P 1'
#
loop_
_entity.id
_entity.type
_entity.pdbx_description
1 polymer ?
#
loop_
_entity_poly.entity_id
_entity_poly.type
_entity_poly.pdbx_seq_one_letter_code
_entity_poly.pdbx_strand_id
1 'polypeptide(L)'
;YWDLVWSKTGSTLIVCRISGTSFSVIVENEEQVEVSFKRTWDPSLEGQLPSLIIDKRFIMLKNSSGFYSYGIFEHLAEWSPFNLPQVRIVFKLSKDKFHYMAVSDNRQRFMPLPDDRSEKRSKPLAYPEAVLLVNPVEPEFKGEVDDKYQYSCENKDLKVHGWICSDPAVGFWQITPSNEFRTGGLVKQNLTSHVGPINLAMFLSAHYAGDEMVLKLKPGEPWKKVLGPVFMYLNTTTDGGDPLSLWEDAKRQMAVEVQSWPYSFPASEDFPKAEQRGRISGRCVSETSIPGNGGYVGLAPPGEVGSWQIDGKGYQFWTQADEQGFFSIANVRPGEYNLYAYIPGFLGDYKFGSSVTIAPGSSMDMGDVVYEPPRHGPTLWEIGYPDRTASGFYVPDVDPKYINKLFRQYGLWDRYTELYPDKDVVYTVGKSDWAKDWFYAHIPRFLPKQQKNEGRRICTDHVADQILRRQRWQYEQ
;
A
#
# COMPACT_ATOMS: atom_id res chain seq x y z
N TYR A 1 7.61 2.25 -16.85
CA TYR A 1 6.58 1.55 -17.65
C TYR A 1 5.37 1.27 -16.78
N TRP A 2 4.21 1.03 -17.38
CA TRP A 2 3.03 0.54 -16.67
C TRP A 2 2.89 -0.97 -16.90
N ASP A 3 2.54 -1.71 -15.86
CA ASP A 3 2.18 -3.12 -15.95
C ASP A 3 0.94 -3.45 -15.11
N LEU A 4 0.30 -4.56 -15.49
CA LEU A 4 -0.77 -5.18 -14.73
C LEU A 4 -0.53 -6.68 -14.62
N VAL A 5 -1.11 -7.31 -13.61
CA VAL A 5 -1.23 -8.76 -13.49
C VAL A 5 -2.70 -9.08 -13.58
N TRP A 6 -3.07 -10.04 -14.42
CA TRP A 6 -4.45 -10.45 -14.63
C TRP A 6 -4.58 -11.96 -14.86
N SER A 7 -5.79 -12.49 -14.76
CA SER A 7 -6.09 -13.85 -15.24
C SER A 7 -7.54 -13.96 -15.70
N LYS A 8 -7.82 -14.96 -16.55
CA LYS A 8 -9.20 -15.43 -16.69
C LYS A 8 -9.64 -16.03 -15.35
N THR A 9 -10.94 -15.99 -15.10
CA THR A 9 -11.51 -16.63 -13.90
C THR A 9 -11.11 -18.12 -13.87
N GLY A 10 -10.43 -18.54 -12.80
CA GLY A 10 -9.94 -19.92 -12.64
C GLY A 10 -8.65 -20.28 -13.38
N SER A 11 -7.96 -19.31 -14.01
CA SER A 11 -6.70 -19.56 -14.73
C SER A 11 -5.46 -19.00 -14.02
N THR A 12 -4.29 -19.39 -14.51
CA THR A 12 -2.98 -18.87 -14.08
C THR A 12 -2.87 -17.35 -14.31
N LEU A 13 -2.11 -16.69 -13.44
CA LEU A 13 -1.79 -15.26 -13.53
C LEU A 13 -0.85 -14.96 -14.71
N ILE A 14 -1.14 -13.88 -15.41
CA ILE A 14 -0.40 -13.36 -16.56
C ILE A 14 0.05 -11.93 -16.25
N VAL A 15 1.36 -11.67 -16.40
CA VAL A 15 1.91 -10.31 -16.31
C VAL A 15 1.84 -9.67 -17.69
N CYS A 16 1.30 -8.46 -17.77
CA CYS A 16 1.15 -7.72 -19.01
C CYS A 16 1.73 -6.31 -18.87
N ARG A 17 2.68 -5.95 -19.73
CA ARG A 17 3.11 -4.55 -19.89
C ARG A 17 2.05 -3.81 -20.70
N ILE A 18 1.60 -2.67 -20.20
CA ILE A 18 0.54 -1.89 -20.84
C ILE A 18 1.14 -1.02 -21.95
N SER A 19 0.87 -1.38 -23.19
CA SER A 19 1.18 -0.59 -24.39
C SER A 19 -0.10 0.05 -24.92
N GLY A 20 -0.04 1.35 -25.25
CA GLY A 20 -1.13 2.02 -25.97
C GLY A 20 -1.09 1.61 -27.44
N THR A 21 -2.26 1.49 -28.07
CA THR A 21 -2.40 1.26 -29.52
C THR A 21 -2.72 2.55 -30.27
N SER A 22 -3.08 3.61 -29.54
CA SER A 22 -3.36 4.94 -30.06
C SER A 22 -2.70 6.00 -29.19
N PHE A 23 -2.29 7.10 -29.82
CA PHE A 23 -1.73 8.29 -29.17
C PHE A 23 -2.61 9.49 -29.51
N SER A 24 -2.84 10.36 -28.54
CA SER A 24 -3.48 11.66 -28.79
C SER A 24 -2.95 12.73 -27.83
N VAL A 25 -2.89 13.97 -28.34
CA VAL A 25 -2.68 15.16 -27.53
C VAL A 25 -4.05 15.67 -27.11
N ILE A 26 -4.27 15.79 -25.80
CA ILE A 26 -5.57 16.09 -25.20
C ILE A 26 -5.66 17.57 -24.87
N VAL A 27 -4.58 18.11 -24.32
CA VAL A 27 -4.39 19.54 -24.09
C VAL A 27 -2.99 19.92 -24.53
N GLU A 28 -2.88 21.03 -25.23
CA GLU A 28 -1.60 21.65 -25.59
C GLU A 28 -1.78 23.16 -25.56
N ASN A 29 -1.17 23.81 -24.56
CA ASN A 29 -1.09 25.26 -24.45
C ASN A 29 0.18 25.65 -23.68
N GLU A 30 0.38 26.95 -23.45
CA GLU A 30 1.60 27.47 -22.80
C GLU A 30 1.82 26.97 -21.37
N GLU A 31 0.75 26.59 -20.66
CA GLU A 31 0.78 26.22 -19.25
C GLU A 31 0.81 24.70 -19.03
N GLN A 32 0.27 23.92 -19.97
CA GLN A 32 0.25 22.46 -19.86
C GLN A 32 0.21 21.71 -21.19
N VAL A 33 0.74 20.49 -21.14
CA VAL A 33 0.54 19.45 -22.14
C VAL A 33 0.00 18.20 -21.46
N GLU A 34 -1.14 17.69 -21.94
CA GLU A 34 -1.67 16.38 -21.56
C GLU A 34 -1.69 15.46 -22.78
N VAL A 35 -1.10 14.26 -22.65
CA VAL A 35 -1.10 13.24 -23.69
C VAL A 35 -1.73 11.94 -23.22
N SER A 36 -2.35 11.23 -24.16
CA SER A 36 -3.02 9.94 -23.96
C SER A 36 -2.35 8.83 -24.76
N PHE A 37 -2.21 7.68 -24.13
CA PHE A 37 -1.86 6.41 -24.74
C PHE A 37 -2.96 5.40 -24.45
N LYS A 38 -3.95 5.30 -25.35
CA LYS A 38 -5.15 4.48 -25.18
C LYS A 38 -5.00 3.12 -25.87
N ARG A 39 -5.50 2.08 -25.21
CA ARG A 39 -5.72 0.73 -25.74
C ARG A 39 -7.16 0.32 -25.46
N THR A 40 -7.92 0.09 -26.52
CA THR A 40 -9.23 -0.57 -26.43
C THR A 40 -9.02 -2.07 -26.61
N TRP A 41 -9.74 -2.89 -25.85
CA TRP A 41 -9.70 -4.34 -26.02
C TRP A 41 -10.46 -4.77 -27.27
N ASP A 42 -9.90 -5.75 -27.99
CA ASP A 42 -10.49 -6.37 -29.17
C ASP A 42 -10.84 -7.83 -28.80
N PRO A 43 -12.06 -8.32 -29.07
CA PRO A 43 -12.44 -9.71 -28.81
C PRO A 43 -11.49 -10.76 -29.39
N SER A 44 -10.80 -10.48 -30.50
CA SER A 44 -9.77 -11.37 -31.06
C SER A 44 -8.55 -11.58 -30.14
N LEU A 45 -8.36 -10.71 -29.15
CA LEU A 45 -7.28 -10.76 -28.15
C LEU A 45 -7.72 -11.48 -26.86
N GLU A 46 -8.87 -12.16 -26.89
CA GLU A 46 -9.38 -12.89 -25.74
C GLU A 46 -8.37 -13.92 -25.22
N GLY A 47 -8.12 -13.89 -23.91
CA GLY A 47 -7.13 -14.74 -23.26
C GLY A 47 -5.68 -14.33 -23.43
N GLN A 48 -5.39 -13.39 -24.32
CA GLN A 48 -4.05 -12.81 -24.47
C GLN A 48 -3.92 -11.51 -23.68
N LEU A 49 -4.99 -10.71 -23.65
CA LEU A 49 -5.07 -9.46 -22.93
C LEU A 49 -6.37 -9.38 -22.11
N PRO A 50 -6.36 -8.63 -20.98
CA PRO A 50 -7.58 -8.42 -20.21
C PRO A 50 -8.56 -7.58 -21.04
N SER A 51 -9.84 -7.90 -20.91
CA SER A 51 -11.00 -7.20 -21.46
C SER A 51 -11.20 -5.83 -20.82
N LEU A 52 -10.27 -4.92 -21.12
CA LEU A 52 -10.16 -3.58 -20.55
C LEU A 52 -9.79 -2.54 -21.60
N ILE A 53 -10.50 -1.42 -21.56
CA ILE A 53 -10.02 -0.15 -22.09
C ILE A 53 -9.05 0.42 -21.05
N ILE A 54 -7.86 0.79 -21.51
CA ILE A 54 -6.86 1.45 -20.67
C ILE A 54 -6.40 2.71 -21.38
N ASP A 55 -6.62 3.85 -20.76
CA ASP A 55 -6.11 5.14 -21.21
C ASP A 55 -5.08 5.66 -20.21
N LYS A 56 -3.80 5.56 -20.57
CA LYS A 56 -2.71 6.11 -19.75
C LYS A 56 -2.49 7.57 -20.12
N ARG A 57 -2.50 8.43 -19.13
CA ARG A 57 -2.36 9.86 -19.28
C ARG A 57 -1.05 10.34 -18.64
N PHE A 58 -0.40 11.28 -19.30
CA PHE A 58 0.77 11.99 -18.80
C PHE A 58 0.52 13.47 -18.94
N ILE A 59 0.81 14.22 -17.88
CA ILE A 59 0.64 15.67 -17.86
C ILE A 59 1.96 16.31 -17.48
N MET A 60 2.39 17.28 -18.26
CA MET A 60 3.54 18.14 -17.99
C MET A 60 3.03 19.57 -17.84
N LEU A 61 3.37 20.20 -16.72
CA LEU A 61 3.01 21.59 -16.44
C LEU A 61 4.24 22.48 -16.64
N LYS A 62 4.01 23.71 -17.09
CA LYS A 62 5.04 24.76 -17.15
C LYS A 62 5.64 24.96 -15.74
N ASN A 63 6.95 25.15 -15.68
CA ASN A 63 7.70 25.39 -14.43
C ASN A 63 7.57 24.31 -13.35
N SER A 64 7.18 23.08 -13.72
CA SER A 64 7.15 21.93 -12.82
C SER A 64 8.37 21.03 -13.04
N SER A 65 9.10 20.71 -11.98
CA SER A 65 10.25 19.79 -12.03
C SER A 65 9.81 18.32 -11.98
N GLY A 66 9.04 17.91 -12.97
CA GLY A 66 8.45 16.57 -13.00
C GLY A 66 7.26 16.46 -13.94
N PHE A 67 6.58 15.32 -13.87
CA PHE A 67 5.36 15.08 -14.65
C PHE A 67 4.36 14.24 -13.84
N TYR A 68 3.09 14.39 -14.15
CA TYR A 68 2.01 13.62 -13.54
C TYR A 68 1.65 12.45 -14.43
N SER A 69 1.17 11.36 -13.82
CA SER A 69 0.60 10.25 -14.56
C SER A 69 -0.64 9.71 -13.86
N TYR A 70 -1.66 9.40 -14.64
CA TYR A 70 -2.88 8.75 -14.19
C TYR A 70 -3.39 7.80 -15.28
N GLY A 71 -4.31 6.91 -14.94
CA GLY A 71 -4.89 5.98 -15.90
C GLY A 71 -6.39 5.83 -15.71
N ILE A 72 -7.13 5.79 -16.81
CA ILE A 72 -8.56 5.49 -16.81
C ILE A 72 -8.71 4.04 -17.28
N PHE A 73 -9.29 3.21 -16.42
CA PHE A 73 -9.52 1.79 -16.69
C PHE A 73 -11.03 1.58 -16.79
N GLU A 74 -11.48 0.93 -17.86
CA GLU A 74 -12.90 0.70 -18.11
C GLU A 74 -13.13 -0.71 -18.66
N HIS A 75 -14.08 -1.41 -18.05
CA HIS A 75 -14.60 -2.70 -18.47
C HIS A 75 -16.07 -2.53 -18.81
N LEU A 76 -16.45 -2.97 -20.01
CA LEU A 76 -17.83 -2.93 -20.49
C LEU A 76 -18.57 -4.21 -20.07
N ALA A 77 -19.87 -4.09 -19.78
CA ALA A 77 -20.67 -5.18 -19.22
C ALA A 77 -20.73 -6.42 -20.12
N GLU A 78 -20.68 -6.21 -21.43
CA GLU A 78 -20.71 -7.25 -22.46
C GLU A 78 -19.38 -7.98 -22.64
N TRP A 79 -18.29 -7.53 -22.02
CA TRP A 79 -16.97 -8.14 -22.17
C TRP A 79 -16.71 -9.25 -21.17
N SER A 80 -15.78 -10.14 -21.51
CA SER A 80 -15.47 -11.33 -20.72
C SER A 80 -14.99 -10.97 -19.29
N PRO A 81 -15.40 -11.73 -18.25
CA PRO A 81 -14.92 -11.51 -16.89
C PRO A 81 -13.43 -11.82 -16.74
N PHE A 82 -12.78 -11.17 -15.79
CA PHE A 82 -11.39 -11.44 -15.46
C PHE A 82 -11.05 -10.97 -14.04
N ASN A 83 -9.88 -11.40 -13.57
CA ASN A 83 -9.30 -11.00 -12.30
C ASN A 83 -8.13 -10.05 -12.54
N LEU A 84 -8.00 -9.01 -11.71
CA LEU A 84 -6.95 -7.99 -11.79
C LEU A 84 -6.23 -7.84 -10.44
N PRO A 85 -5.32 -8.77 -10.08
CA PRO A 85 -4.59 -8.69 -8.80
C PRO A 85 -3.66 -7.49 -8.65
N GLN A 86 -3.19 -6.88 -9.74
CA GLN A 86 -2.20 -5.82 -9.66
C GLN A 86 -2.27 -4.84 -10.84
N VAL A 87 -2.09 -3.55 -10.55
CA VAL A 87 -1.84 -2.47 -11.52
C VAL A 87 -0.86 -1.49 -10.89
N ARG A 88 0.19 -1.10 -11.62
CA ARG A 88 1.21 -0.17 -11.12
C ARG A 88 2.00 0.51 -12.22
N ILE A 89 2.76 1.53 -11.81
CA ILE A 89 3.85 2.11 -12.59
C ILE A 89 5.17 1.64 -11.99
N VAL A 90 6.11 1.27 -12.84
CA VAL A 90 7.46 0.85 -12.45
C VAL A 90 8.49 1.72 -13.15
N PHE A 91 9.34 2.38 -12.38
CA PHE A 91 10.56 3.00 -12.88
C PHE A 91 11.74 2.13 -12.47
N LYS A 92 12.58 1.78 -13.46
CA LYS A 92 13.87 1.14 -13.23
C LYS A 92 14.92 2.19 -13.52
N LEU A 93 15.49 2.75 -12.47
CA LEU A 93 16.50 3.79 -12.59
C LEU A 93 17.86 3.15 -12.92
N SER A 94 18.84 3.96 -13.28
CA SER A 94 20.18 3.43 -13.58
C SER A 94 20.83 2.91 -12.30
N LYS A 95 21.18 1.62 -12.28
CA LYS A 95 21.89 0.98 -11.17
C LYS A 95 23.30 1.57 -10.94
N ASP A 96 23.86 2.24 -11.94
CA ASP A 96 25.19 2.84 -11.88
C ASP A 96 25.16 4.27 -11.32
N LYS A 97 23.97 4.79 -11.00
CA LYS A 97 23.77 6.18 -10.54
C LYS A 97 23.02 6.27 -9.22
N PHE A 98 21.92 5.52 -9.11
CA PHE A 98 21.02 5.62 -7.96
C PHE A 98 21.33 4.52 -6.95
N HIS A 99 21.99 4.91 -5.86
CA HIS A 99 22.50 3.97 -4.84
C HIS A 99 21.84 4.15 -3.48
N TYR A 100 21.26 5.32 -3.21
CA TYR A 100 20.65 5.63 -1.92
C TYR A 100 19.13 5.70 -2.07
N MET A 101 18.41 5.00 -1.22
CA MET A 101 16.95 4.91 -1.24
C MET A 101 16.39 5.55 0.02
N ALA A 102 15.27 6.27 -0.12
CA ALA A 102 14.51 6.80 0.99
C ALA A 102 13.02 6.48 0.82
N VAL A 103 12.42 5.87 1.85
CA VAL A 103 10.97 5.54 1.89
C VAL A 103 10.25 6.14 3.11
N SER A 104 10.98 6.48 4.17
CA SER A 104 10.52 7.27 5.32
C SER A 104 11.73 7.86 6.05
N ASP A 105 11.52 8.81 6.98
CA ASP A 105 12.61 9.45 7.74
C ASP A 105 13.51 8.45 8.46
N ASN A 106 12.93 7.37 8.98
CA ASN A 106 13.63 6.28 9.67
C ASN A 106 14.02 5.09 8.76
N ARG A 107 13.75 5.15 7.45
CA ARG A 107 14.09 4.08 6.49
C ARG A 107 14.71 4.67 5.24
N GLN A 108 15.98 5.02 5.38
CA GLN A 108 16.83 5.49 4.29
C GLN A 108 18.20 4.84 4.40
N ARG A 109 18.77 4.44 3.27
CA ARG A 109 20.08 3.77 3.25
C ARG A 109 20.66 3.67 1.84
N PHE A 110 21.96 3.42 1.79
CA PHE A 110 22.56 2.77 0.63
C PHE A 110 21.98 1.37 0.47
N MET A 111 21.71 1.02 -0.79
CA MET A 111 21.09 -0.24 -1.17
C MET A 111 22.10 -1.14 -1.89
N PRO A 112 22.00 -2.47 -1.70
CA PRO A 112 22.79 -3.40 -2.50
C PRO A 112 22.50 -3.25 -4.00
N LEU A 113 23.43 -3.68 -4.83
CA LEU A 113 23.25 -3.69 -6.27
C LEU A 113 22.34 -4.86 -6.67
N PRO A 114 21.59 -4.76 -7.79
CA PRO A 114 20.82 -5.89 -8.29
C PRO A 114 21.69 -7.13 -8.57
N ASP A 115 22.98 -6.95 -8.89
CA ASP A 115 23.92 -8.03 -9.15
C ASP A 115 24.25 -8.83 -7.88
N ASP A 116 24.11 -8.22 -6.70
CA ASP A 116 24.34 -8.88 -5.40
C ASP A 116 23.32 -9.97 -5.11
N ARG A 117 22.15 -9.89 -5.75
CA ARG A 117 21.09 -10.91 -5.69
C ARG A 117 21.31 -12.10 -6.62
N SER A 118 22.42 -12.14 -7.36
CA SER A 118 22.76 -13.29 -8.20
C SER A 118 23.09 -14.53 -7.35
N GLU A 119 22.89 -15.73 -7.91
CA GLU A 119 23.18 -17.01 -7.23
C GLU A 119 24.66 -17.16 -6.81
N LYS A 120 25.56 -16.43 -7.47
CA LYS A 120 27.01 -16.43 -7.14
C LYS A 120 27.33 -15.57 -5.92
N ARG A 121 26.44 -14.63 -5.55
CA ARG A 121 26.67 -13.60 -4.53
C ARG A 121 25.69 -13.67 -3.36
N SER A 122 24.57 -14.36 -3.53
CA SER A 122 23.53 -14.50 -2.52
C SER A 122 23.00 -15.93 -2.44
N LYS A 123 22.27 -16.20 -1.36
CA LYS A 123 21.55 -17.45 -1.16
C LYS A 123 20.06 -17.16 -1.00
N PRO A 124 19.18 -17.73 -1.84
CA PRO A 124 17.75 -17.67 -1.62
C PRO A 124 17.37 -18.22 -0.23
N LEU A 125 16.41 -17.57 0.41
CA LEU A 125 15.84 -18.02 1.69
C LEU A 125 14.52 -18.76 1.47
N ALA A 126 13.58 -18.71 2.41
CA ALA A 126 12.33 -19.49 2.33
C ALA A 126 11.42 -19.13 1.14
N TYR A 127 11.63 -17.98 0.50
CA TYR A 127 10.87 -17.53 -0.67
C TYR A 127 11.76 -16.69 -1.59
N PRO A 128 11.47 -16.64 -2.90
CA PRO A 128 12.41 -16.10 -3.90
C PRO A 128 12.66 -14.58 -3.79
N GLU A 129 11.76 -13.85 -3.13
CA GLU A 129 11.95 -12.42 -2.87
C GLU A 129 13.04 -12.12 -1.82
N ALA A 130 13.31 -13.03 -0.88
CA ALA A 130 14.29 -12.84 0.17
C ALA A 130 15.58 -13.59 -0.12
N VAL A 131 16.70 -12.87 -0.09
CA VAL A 131 18.04 -13.45 -0.29
C VAL A 131 19.01 -12.99 0.79
N LEU A 132 19.84 -13.91 1.28
CA LEU A 132 20.98 -13.59 2.14
C LEU A 132 22.18 -13.19 1.28
N LEU A 133 22.73 -12.01 1.51
CA LEU A 133 23.90 -11.50 0.77
C LEU A 133 25.18 -12.12 1.35
N VAL A 134 25.83 -13.00 0.58
CA VAL A 134 27.00 -13.78 1.03
C VAL A 134 28.32 -13.17 0.54
N ASN A 135 28.32 -12.66 -0.68
CA ASN A 135 29.48 -12.04 -1.32
C ASN A 135 29.04 -10.84 -2.20
N PRO A 136 28.41 -9.82 -1.59
CA PRO A 136 28.02 -8.61 -2.31
C PRO A 136 29.24 -7.85 -2.87
N VAL A 137 29.02 -7.02 -3.87
CA VAL A 137 30.00 -6.10 -4.45
C VAL A 137 30.49 -5.13 -3.38
N GLU A 138 29.55 -4.53 -2.64
CA GLU A 138 29.79 -3.68 -1.48
C GLU A 138 29.89 -4.55 -0.21
N PRO A 139 31.07 -4.70 0.42
CA PRO A 139 31.26 -5.64 1.52
C PRO A 139 30.41 -5.35 2.77
N GLU A 140 29.96 -4.10 2.94
CA GLU A 140 29.14 -3.67 4.08
C GLU A 140 27.76 -4.31 4.14
N PHE A 141 27.23 -4.83 3.02
CA PHE A 141 25.95 -5.53 2.97
C PHE A 141 26.07 -7.04 3.25
N LYS A 142 27.29 -7.54 3.46
CA LYS A 142 27.52 -8.97 3.69
C LYS A 142 26.84 -9.42 4.99
N GLY A 143 26.06 -10.49 4.90
CA GLY A 143 25.28 -11.05 6.01
C GLY A 143 23.89 -10.45 6.14
N GLU A 144 23.57 -9.37 5.42
CA GLU A 144 22.23 -8.82 5.43
C GLU A 144 21.28 -9.65 4.54
N VAL A 145 19.99 -9.66 4.92
CA VAL A 145 18.91 -10.18 4.08
C VAL A 145 18.30 -9.03 3.29
N ASP A 146 18.25 -9.15 1.97
CA ASP A 146 17.52 -8.21 1.11
C ASP A 146 16.17 -8.81 0.70
N ASP A 147 15.10 -8.14 1.11
CA ASP A 147 13.73 -8.46 0.76
C ASP A 147 12.94 -7.17 0.45
N LYS A 148 12.33 -7.13 -0.74
CA LYS A 148 11.52 -5.99 -1.20
C LYS A 148 10.39 -5.64 -0.22
N TYR A 149 9.87 -6.61 0.54
CA TYR A 149 8.77 -6.38 1.47
C TYR A 149 9.19 -5.56 2.69
N GLN A 150 10.48 -5.53 3.06
CA GLN A 150 11.02 -4.70 4.17
C GLN A 150 10.80 -3.20 3.95
N TYR A 151 10.61 -2.79 2.69
CA TYR A 151 10.42 -1.39 2.32
C TYR A 151 8.95 -0.99 2.18
N SER A 152 8.00 -1.91 2.38
CA SER A 152 6.58 -1.60 2.24
C SER A 152 6.09 -0.55 3.25
N CYS A 153 5.09 0.22 2.85
CA CYS A 153 4.46 1.24 3.68
C CYS A 153 2.94 1.10 3.63
N GLU A 154 2.27 1.45 4.72
CA GLU A 154 0.82 1.59 4.74
C GLU A 154 0.36 2.74 3.84
N ASN A 155 -0.83 2.64 3.26
CA ASN A 155 -1.38 3.66 2.38
C ASN A 155 -1.40 5.05 3.04
N LYS A 156 -1.71 5.13 4.35
CA LYS A 156 -1.74 6.40 5.08
C LYS A 156 -0.39 7.15 5.10
N ASP A 157 0.71 6.41 5.11
CA ASP A 157 2.08 6.95 5.20
C ASP A 157 2.79 6.97 3.83
N LEU A 158 2.30 6.19 2.85
CA LEU A 158 2.88 6.07 1.52
C LEU A 158 2.56 7.28 0.63
N LYS A 159 3.16 8.41 0.95
CA LYS A 159 2.99 9.70 0.25
C LYS A 159 4.17 10.08 -0.64
N VAL A 160 5.40 9.81 -0.22
CA VAL A 160 6.61 10.07 -1.00
C VAL A 160 7.70 9.03 -0.71
N HIS A 161 8.35 8.55 -1.77
CA HIS A 161 9.51 7.66 -1.70
C HIS A 161 10.29 7.73 -3.00
N GLY A 162 11.56 7.30 -2.98
CA GLY A 162 12.40 7.43 -4.16
C GLY A 162 13.85 7.03 -3.96
N TRP A 163 14.69 7.60 -4.81
CA TRP A 163 16.11 7.31 -4.91
C TRP A 163 16.93 8.58 -5.12
N ILE A 164 18.16 8.57 -4.62
CA ILE A 164 19.15 9.62 -4.78
C ILE A 164 20.34 9.06 -5.59
N CYS A 165 20.72 9.84 -6.60
CA CYS A 165 21.99 9.77 -7.30
C CYS A 165 22.90 10.85 -6.71
N SER A 166 24.13 10.51 -6.34
CA SER A 166 25.07 11.47 -5.75
C SER A 166 25.86 12.25 -6.80
N ASP A 167 26.04 11.69 -8.01
CA ASP A 167 26.82 12.31 -9.09
C ASP A 167 26.17 12.12 -10.48
N PRO A 168 25.54 13.16 -11.05
CA PRO A 168 25.22 14.43 -10.38
C PRO A 168 24.17 14.22 -9.28
N ALA A 169 24.15 15.12 -8.29
CA ALA A 169 23.17 15.10 -7.20
C ALA A 169 21.74 15.26 -7.74
N VAL A 170 21.01 14.17 -7.87
CA VAL A 170 19.65 14.13 -8.45
C VAL A 170 18.77 13.18 -7.65
N GLY A 171 17.59 13.66 -7.29
CA GLY A 171 16.54 12.86 -6.67
C GLY A 171 15.49 12.45 -7.69
N PHE A 172 15.03 11.20 -7.60
CA PHE A 172 13.86 10.71 -8.32
C PHE A 172 12.82 10.25 -7.31
N TRP A 173 11.69 10.94 -7.27
CA TRP A 173 10.66 10.73 -6.25
C TRP A 173 9.33 10.41 -6.90
N GLN A 174 8.58 9.51 -6.28
CA GLN A 174 7.17 9.34 -6.55
C GLN A 174 6.38 9.94 -5.40
N ILE A 175 5.48 10.86 -5.75
CA ILE A 175 4.55 11.49 -4.83
C ILE A 175 3.13 11.00 -5.14
N THR A 176 2.40 10.59 -4.10
CA THR A 176 0.99 10.23 -4.17
C THR A 176 0.20 11.12 -3.22
N PRO A 177 -0.50 12.15 -3.74
CA PRO A 177 -1.15 13.16 -2.89
C PRO A 177 -2.43 12.65 -2.22
N SER A 178 -3.07 11.63 -2.79
CA SER A 178 -4.34 11.08 -2.30
C SER A 178 -4.39 9.56 -2.44
N ASN A 179 -5.06 8.93 -1.48
CA ASN A 179 -5.33 7.50 -1.46
C ASN A 179 -6.65 7.13 -2.13
N GLU A 180 -7.39 8.07 -2.73
CA GLU A 180 -8.78 7.87 -3.16
C GLU A 180 -8.98 6.63 -4.05
N PHE A 181 -8.00 6.34 -4.90
CA PHE A 181 -8.03 5.25 -5.86
C PHE A 181 -7.40 3.95 -5.35
N ARG A 182 -6.65 3.98 -4.23
CA ARG A 182 -5.97 2.81 -3.69
C ARG A 182 -6.96 1.83 -3.09
N THR A 183 -6.54 0.57 -2.97
CA THR A 183 -7.35 -0.53 -2.45
C THR A 183 -7.09 -0.79 -0.96
N GLY A 184 -8.07 -1.38 -0.28
CA GLY A 184 -7.93 -1.99 1.05
C GLY A 184 -7.72 -1.06 2.25
N GLY A 185 -8.25 0.17 2.22
CA GLY A 185 -8.14 1.04 3.40
C GLY A 185 -6.79 1.75 3.57
N LEU A 186 -6.71 2.50 4.67
CA LEU A 186 -5.52 3.24 5.10
C LEU A 186 -4.35 2.35 5.53
N VAL A 187 -4.65 1.24 6.20
CA VAL A 187 -3.65 0.35 6.82
C VAL A 187 -3.15 -0.73 5.86
N LYS A 188 -3.66 -0.78 4.62
CA LYS A 188 -3.11 -1.70 3.62
C LYS A 188 -1.69 -1.28 3.27
N GLN A 189 -0.77 -2.23 3.38
CA GLN A 189 0.61 -2.05 2.94
C GLN A 189 0.75 -2.24 1.44
N ASN A 190 1.65 -1.46 0.84
CA ASN A 190 2.05 -1.54 -0.55
C ASN A 190 3.56 -1.40 -0.70
N LEU A 191 4.08 -1.96 -1.79
CA LEU A 191 5.49 -1.84 -2.14
C LEU A 191 5.83 -0.41 -2.58
N THR A 192 7.08 -0.03 -2.35
CA THR A 192 7.63 1.31 -2.58
C THR A 192 8.83 1.21 -3.53
N SER A 193 9.96 1.84 -3.20
CA SER A 193 11.27 1.55 -3.76
C SER A 193 11.87 0.23 -3.23
N HIS A 194 12.70 -0.43 -4.04
CA HIS A 194 13.52 -1.58 -3.64
C HIS A 194 14.71 -1.82 -4.59
N VAL A 195 15.61 -2.73 -4.21
CA VAL A 195 16.83 -3.12 -4.96
C VAL A 195 16.64 -3.18 -6.49
N GLY A 196 17.66 -2.74 -7.24
CA GLY A 196 17.61 -2.64 -8.70
C GLY A 196 17.25 -1.25 -9.23
N PRO A 197 17.73 -0.22 -8.53
CA PRO A 197 16.94 0.95 -8.09
C PRO A 197 15.55 1.05 -8.74
N ILE A 198 14.63 0.27 -8.20
CA ILE A 198 13.25 0.20 -8.66
C ILE A 198 12.41 1.14 -7.81
N ASN A 199 11.54 1.93 -8.45
CA ASN A 199 10.58 2.81 -7.81
C ASN A 199 9.15 2.46 -8.29
N LEU A 200 8.22 2.20 -7.36
CA LEU A 200 6.88 1.65 -7.66
C LEU A 200 5.72 2.55 -7.26
N ALA A 201 4.84 2.84 -8.23
CA ALA A 201 3.54 3.46 -7.99
C ALA A 201 2.45 2.40 -8.00
N MET A 202 2.12 1.89 -6.82
CA MET A 202 1.12 0.84 -6.63
C MET A 202 -0.30 1.43 -6.64
N PHE A 203 -1.15 0.94 -7.53
CA PHE A 203 -2.58 1.31 -7.58
C PHE A 203 -3.46 0.19 -7.02
N LEU A 204 -3.34 -1.01 -7.61
CA LEU A 204 -4.01 -2.23 -7.17
C LEU A 204 -2.96 -3.27 -6.78
N SER A 205 -3.19 -4.03 -5.72
CA SER A 205 -2.29 -5.12 -5.34
C SER A 205 -2.94 -6.09 -4.37
N ALA A 206 -2.84 -7.39 -4.66
CA ALA A 206 -3.21 -8.48 -3.76
C ALA A 206 -2.22 -8.71 -2.58
N HIS A 207 -1.10 -7.98 -2.52
CA HIS A 207 -0.16 -8.10 -1.39
C HIS A 207 -0.86 -7.75 -0.07
N TYR A 208 -0.54 -8.48 1.00
CA TYR A 208 -1.01 -8.30 2.38
C TYR A 208 -2.47 -8.71 2.68
N ALA A 209 -3.22 -9.17 1.67
CA ALA A 209 -4.59 -9.67 1.84
C ALA A 209 -4.94 -10.87 0.93
N GLY A 210 -4.10 -11.20 -0.05
CA GLY A 210 -4.31 -12.36 -0.92
C GLY A 210 -5.50 -12.19 -1.86
N ASP A 211 -6.18 -13.30 -2.14
CA ASP A 211 -7.25 -13.38 -3.15
C ASP A 211 -8.48 -12.49 -2.85
N GLU A 212 -8.73 -12.18 -1.57
CA GLU A 212 -9.83 -11.29 -1.16
C GLU A 212 -9.66 -9.86 -1.68
N MET A 213 -8.41 -9.43 -1.91
CA MET A 213 -8.07 -8.10 -2.41
C MET A 213 -8.03 -8.03 -3.94
N VAL A 214 -8.13 -9.18 -4.62
CA VAL A 214 -8.12 -9.22 -6.08
C VAL A 214 -9.39 -8.58 -6.59
N LEU A 215 -9.25 -7.60 -7.49
CA LEU A 215 -10.39 -7.04 -8.20
C LEU A 215 -10.91 -8.09 -9.19
N LYS A 216 -12.11 -8.61 -8.94
CA LYS A 216 -12.76 -9.63 -9.79
C LYS A 216 -13.97 -9.02 -10.49
N LEU A 217 -13.92 -8.91 -11.82
CA LEU A 217 -15.04 -8.44 -12.62
C LEU A 217 -15.86 -9.64 -13.10
N LYS A 218 -17.16 -9.61 -12.80
CA LYS A 218 -18.10 -10.69 -13.11
C LYS A 218 -18.75 -10.45 -14.49
N PRO A 219 -19.34 -11.49 -15.12
CA PRO A 219 -20.15 -11.29 -16.33
C PRO A 219 -21.23 -10.24 -16.10
N GLY A 220 -21.41 -9.31 -17.05
CA GLY A 220 -22.41 -8.26 -16.96
C GLY A 220 -22.07 -7.12 -16.00
N GLU A 221 -20.86 -7.07 -15.44
CA GLU A 221 -20.46 -6.05 -14.46
C GLU A 221 -19.65 -4.93 -15.13
N PRO A 222 -20.23 -3.77 -15.48
CA PRO A 222 -19.44 -2.65 -15.94
C PRO A 222 -18.59 -2.08 -14.80
N TRP A 223 -17.39 -1.63 -15.10
CA TRP A 223 -16.52 -1.02 -14.11
C TRP A 223 -15.64 0.05 -14.75
N LYS A 224 -15.57 1.22 -14.12
CA LYS A 224 -14.70 2.31 -14.56
C LYS A 224 -14.01 2.95 -13.37
N LYS A 225 -12.70 3.14 -13.44
CA LYS A 225 -11.92 3.76 -12.37
C LYS A 225 -10.72 4.54 -12.91
N VAL A 226 -10.57 5.75 -12.37
CA VAL A 226 -9.36 6.57 -12.48
C VAL A 226 -8.37 6.18 -11.39
N LEU A 227 -7.14 5.84 -11.78
CA LEU A 227 -6.01 5.50 -10.92
C LEU A 227 -4.96 6.63 -10.99
N GLY A 228 -4.69 7.30 -9.88
CA GLY A 228 -3.90 8.54 -9.83
C GLY A 228 -4.78 9.81 -9.79
N PRO A 229 -4.22 10.99 -10.09
CA PRO A 229 -2.84 11.22 -10.51
C PRO A 229 -1.79 10.99 -9.42
N VAL A 230 -0.63 10.49 -9.84
CA VAL A 230 0.62 10.47 -9.07
C VAL A 230 1.64 11.38 -9.76
N PHE A 231 2.58 11.93 -9.01
CA PHE A 231 3.57 12.89 -9.50
C PHE A 231 4.99 12.29 -9.42
N MET A 232 5.73 12.37 -10.52
CA MET A 232 7.12 11.95 -10.61
C MET A 232 7.97 13.21 -10.53
N TYR A 233 8.50 13.44 -9.33
CA TYR A 233 9.24 14.65 -9.00
C TYR A 233 10.74 14.42 -9.12
N LEU A 234 11.42 15.40 -9.70
CA LEU A 234 12.85 15.42 -9.93
C LEU A 234 13.42 16.69 -9.29
N ASN A 235 14.43 16.55 -8.47
CA ASN A 235 15.15 17.68 -7.89
C ASN A 235 16.66 17.46 -7.95
N THR A 236 17.40 18.55 -7.78
CA THR A 236 18.86 18.57 -7.79
C THR A 236 19.36 19.60 -6.79
N THR A 237 20.58 19.44 -6.30
CA THR A 237 21.24 20.43 -5.45
C THR A 237 22.15 21.32 -6.28
N THR A 238 22.46 22.51 -5.79
CA THR A 238 23.56 23.32 -6.34
C THR A 238 24.90 22.62 -6.13
N ASP A 239 25.92 23.00 -6.92
CA ASP A 239 27.27 22.41 -6.85
C ASP A 239 27.82 22.37 -5.41
N GLY A 240 28.16 21.17 -4.92
CA GLY A 240 28.67 20.94 -3.57
C GLY A 240 27.61 20.80 -2.47
N GLY A 241 26.32 20.85 -2.79
CA GLY A 241 25.25 20.56 -1.84
C GLY A 241 25.20 19.09 -1.43
N ASP A 242 24.75 18.80 -0.20
CA ASP A 242 24.56 17.43 0.29
C ASP A 242 23.40 16.75 -0.45
N PRO A 243 23.63 15.65 -1.20
CA PRO A 243 22.56 14.93 -1.89
C PRO A 243 21.44 14.46 -0.96
N LEU A 244 21.70 14.22 0.34
CA LEU A 244 20.67 13.79 1.28
C LEU A 244 19.61 14.89 1.53
N SER A 245 19.94 16.16 1.30
CA SER A 245 18.97 17.27 1.38
C SER A 245 17.83 17.18 0.35
N LEU A 246 18.01 16.39 -0.72
CA LEU A 246 16.99 16.15 -1.75
C LEU A 246 15.75 15.47 -1.18
N TRP A 247 15.88 14.68 -0.10
CA TRP A 247 14.75 14.06 0.58
C TRP A 247 13.84 15.10 1.26
N GLU A 248 14.44 16.04 2.01
CA GLU A 248 13.68 17.10 2.68
C GLU A 248 12.92 17.98 1.69
N ASP A 249 13.53 18.21 0.54
CA ASP A 249 12.88 18.91 -0.57
C ASP A 249 11.73 18.13 -1.20
N ALA A 250 11.89 16.83 -1.41
CA ALA A 250 10.82 15.95 -1.86
C ALA A 250 9.63 15.89 -0.89
N LYS A 251 9.89 15.93 0.43
CA LYS A 251 8.84 16.04 1.45
C LYS A 251 8.09 17.38 1.37
N ARG A 252 8.80 18.49 1.15
CA ARG A 252 8.16 19.80 0.93
C ARG A 252 7.28 19.78 -0.32
N GLN A 253 7.79 19.25 -1.43
CA GLN A 253 7.00 19.09 -2.64
C GLN A 253 5.77 18.20 -2.39
N MET A 254 5.93 17.08 -1.68
CA MET A 254 4.81 16.21 -1.32
C MET A 254 3.72 16.95 -0.54
N ALA A 255 4.08 17.81 0.41
CA ALA A 255 3.12 18.62 1.14
C ALA A 255 2.36 19.60 0.21
N VAL A 256 3.03 20.22 -0.75
CA VAL A 256 2.41 21.06 -1.79
C VAL A 256 1.43 20.24 -2.63
N GLU A 257 1.80 19.05 -3.07
CA GLU A 257 0.94 18.17 -3.86
C GLU A 257 -0.31 17.72 -3.09
N VAL A 258 -0.15 17.37 -1.80
CA VAL A 258 -1.28 17.00 -0.92
C VAL A 258 -2.24 18.18 -0.74
N GLN A 259 -1.73 19.40 -0.55
CA GLN A 259 -2.56 20.60 -0.41
C GLN A 259 -3.24 21.03 -1.71
N SER A 260 -2.59 20.78 -2.85
CA SER A 260 -3.10 21.13 -4.18
C SER A 260 -4.13 20.13 -4.72
N TRP A 261 -4.24 18.95 -4.09
CA TRP A 261 -5.22 17.94 -4.49
C TRP A 261 -6.63 18.29 -3.99
N PRO A 262 -7.69 18.09 -4.81
CA PRO A 262 -7.70 17.54 -6.17
C PRO A 262 -7.28 18.56 -7.22
N TYR A 263 -6.49 18.10 -8.19
CA TYR A 263 -5.96 18.97 -9.24
C TYR A 263 -7.02 19.49 -10.20
N SER A 264 -6.91 20.77 -10.59
CA SER A 264 -7.77 21.40 -11.58
C SER A 264 -7.37 21.11 -13.03
N PHE A 265 -6.14 20.69 -13.28
CA PHE A 265 -5.57 20.56 -14.63
C PHE A 265 -5.93 19.28 -15.42
N PRO A 266 -6.20 18.08 -14.84
CA PRO A 266 -6.45 16.87 -15.65
C PRO A 266 -7.70 17.01 -16.53
N ALA A 267 -7.61 16.85 -17.85
CA ALA A 267 -8.70 17.18 -18.76
C ALA A 267 -9.87 16.17 -18.76
N SER A 268 -9.67 14.95 -18.23
CA SER A 268 -10.70 13.91 -18.23
C SER A 268 -11.88 14.25 -17.32
N GLU A 269 -13.10 14.13 -17.85
CA GLU A 269 -14.35 14.25 -17.08
C GLU A 269 -14.51 13.13 -16.03
N ASP A 270 -13.80 12.00 -16.21
CA ASP A 270 -13.76 10.92 -15.21
C ASP A 270 -12.98 11.33 -13.95
N PHE A 271 -12.27 12.46 -13.97
CA PHE A 271 -11.64 13.06 -12.80
C PHE A 271 -12.43 14.30 -12.37
N PRO A 272 -13.39 14.17 -11.43
CA PRO A 272 -14.20 15.30 -11.00
C PRO A 272 -13.31 16.35 -10.32
N LYS A 273 -13.59 17.62 -10.62
CA LYS A 273 -12.91 18.79 -10.08
C LYS A 273 -13.31 19.04 -8.62
N ALA A 274 -12.59 19.96 -7.96
CA ALA A 274 -12.82 20.27 -6.55
C ALA A 274 -14.27 20.69 -6.28
N GLU A 275 -14.81 21.57 -7.12
CA GLU A 275 -16.18 22.09 -7.06
C GLU A 275 -17.26 21.04 -7.36
N GLN A 276 -16.88 19.93 -8.00
CA GLN A 276 -17.77 18.80 -8.29
C GLN A 276 -17.73 17.73 -7.20
N ARG A 277 -16.91 17.91 -6.16
CA ARG A 277 -16.75 16.99 -5.04
C ARG A 277 -17.48 17.53 -3.81
N GLY A 278 -17.87 16.63 -2.93
CA GLY A 278 -18.54 16.96 -1.68
C GLY A 278 -17.60 16.90 -0.48
N ARG A 279 -18.15 17.28 0.68
CA ARG A 279 -17.49 17.21 1.98
C ARG A 279 -18.46 16.69 3.03
N ILE A 280 -17.94 15.89 3.95
CA ILE A 280 -18.65 15.56 5.19
C ILE A 280 -17.82 15.98 6.41
N SER A 281 -18.52 16.35 7.49
CA SER A 281 -17.92 16.60 8.79
C SER A 281 -18.80 16.01 9.89
N GLY A 282 -18.25 15.90 11.09
CA GLY A 282 -18.98 15.46 12.27
C GLY A 282 -18.04 15.26 13.44
N ARG A 283 -18.51 14.57 14.47
CA ARG A 283 -17.72 14.22 15.66
C ARG A 283 -17.90 12.75 16.01
N CYS A 284 -16.81 12.00 16.04
CA CYS A 284 -16.82 10.59 16.44
C CYS A 284 -16.67 10.49 17.96
N VAL A 285 -17.62 9.85 18.65
CA VAL A 285 -17.66 9.73 20.11
C VAL A 285 -18.11 8.34 20.53
N SER A 286 -17.80 7.94 21.77
CA SER A 286 -18.37 6.73 22.37
C SER A 286 -19.81 6.91 22.85
N GLU A 287 -20.49 5.81 23.20
CA GLU A 287 -21.79 5.83 23.91
C GLU A 287 -21.77 6.71 25.17
N THR A 288 -20.63 6.75 25.86
CA THR A 288 -20.40 7.55 27.07
C THR A 288 -19.84 8.95 26.77
N SER A 289 -19.95 9.41 25.52
CA SER A 289 -19.46 10.71 25.03
C SER A 289 -17.95 10.94 25.21
N ILE A 290 -17.16 9.86 25.25
CA ILE A 290 -15.70 9.97 25.21
C ILE A 290 -15.31 10.31 23.77
N PRO A 291 -14.52 11.38 23.54
CA PRO A 291 -14.02 11.71 22.21
C PRO A 291 -13.24 10.57 21.56
N GLY A 292 -13.51 10.32 20.26
CA GLY A 292 -12.76 9.38 19.44
C GLY A 292 -11.38 9.91 19.02
N ASN A 293 -10.57 10.36 19.99
CA ASN A 293 -9.26 10.97 19.77
C ASN A 293 -8.35 10.07 18.91
N GLY A 294 -7.82 10.64 17.82
CA GLY A 294 -6.90 9.94 16.94
C GLY A 294 -7.54 8.81 16.13
N GLY A 295 -8.87 8.65 16.20
CA GLY A 295 -9.62 7.68 15.43
C GLY A 295 -9.63 8.02 13.95
N TYR A 296 -9.62 7.00 13.09
CA TYR A 296 -9.74 7.18 11.66
C TYR A 296 -11.20 7.02 11.26
N VAL A 297 -11.70 8.01 10.54
CA VAL A 297 -13.07 8.05 9.99
C VAL A 297 -12.97 8.10 8.47
N GLY A 298 -13.76 7.29 7.78
CA GLY A 298 -13.69 7.20 6.33
C GLY A 298 -14.98 6.86 5.63
N LEU A 299 -15.08 7.30 4.38
CA LEU A 299 -16.10 6.88 3.43
C LEU A 299 -15.51 5.83 2.49
N ALA A 300 -16.19 4.71 2.34
CA ALA A 300 -15.86 3.67 1.36
C ALA A 300 -17.16 3.12 0.77
N PRO A 301 -17.10 2.31 -0.29
CA PRO A 301 -18.31 1.77 -0.92
C PRO A 301 -19.21 1.05 0.09
N PRO A 302 -20.53 1.01 -0.15
CA PRO A 302 -21.45 0.32 0.73
C PRO A 302 -21.12 -1.17 0.85
N GLY A 303 -21.19 -1.69 2.07
CA GLY A 303 -20.86 -3.08 2.36
C GLY A 303 -20.99 -3.44 3.83
N GLU A 304 -20.60 -4.65 4.19
CA GLU A 304 -20.60 -5.12 5.58
C GLU A 304 -19.60 -4.35 6.46
N VAL A 305 -19.77 -4.46 7.78
CA VAL A 305 -18.81 -3.92 8.75
C VAL A 305 -17.40 -4.42 8.43
N GLY A 306 -16.44 -3.50 8.31
CA GLY A 306 -15.05 -3.82 7.99
C GLY A 306 -14.75 -4.09 6.50
N SER A 307 -15.75 -4.07 5.61
CA SER A 307 -15.59 -4.40 4.18
C SER A 307 -14.60 -3.50 3.43
N TRP A 308 -14.44 -2.25 3.88
CA TRP A 308 -13.47 -1.28 3.36
C TRP A 308 -12.01 -1.78 3.34
N GLN A 309 -11.68 -2.75 4.20
CA GLN A 309 -10.33 -3.33 4.31
C GLN A 309 -9.96 -4.26 3.16
N ILE A 310 -10.96 -4.70 2.39
CA ILE A 310 -10.78 -5.61 1.25
C ILE A 310 -11.44 -5.05 -0.03
N ASP A 311 -11.96 -3.82 0.00
CA ASP A 311 -12.50 -3.21 -1.22
C ASP A 311 -11.39 -2.93 -2.23
N GLY A 312 -11.64 -3.42 -3.45
CA GLY A 312 -10.78 -3.23 -4.61
C GLY A 312 -11.39 -2.33 -5.69
N LYS A 313 -12.71 -2.14 -5.69
CA LYS A 313 -13.45 -1.64 -6.85
C LYS A 313 -13.77 -0.15 -6.77
N GLY A 314 -14.12 0.36 -5.60
CA GLY A 314 -14.59 1.72 -5.45
C GLY A 314 -13.52 2.71 -5.01
N TYR A 315 -13.97 3.90 -4.65
CA TYR A 315 -13.15 4.97 -4.10
C TYR A 315 -13.32 5.04 -2.58
N GLN A 316 -12.28 5.46 -1.88
CA GLN A 316 -12.31 5.59 -0.44
C GLN A 316 -11.61 6.86 0.05
N PHE A 317 -12.13 7.46 1.11
CA PHE A 317 -11.67 8.75 1.61
C PHE A 317 -11.59 8.65 3.13
N TRP A 318 -10.49 9.11 3.70
CA TRP A 318 -10.25 8.92 5.13
C TRP A 318 -9.58 10.15 5.72
N THR A 319 -9.87 10.39 7.00
CA THR A 319 -9.25 11.44 7.80
C THR A 319 -9.03 10.91 9.22
N GLN A 320 -8.20 11.62 9.98
CA GLN A 320 -8.03 11.37 11.40
C GLN A 320 -8.86 12.40 12.19
N ALA A 321 -9.59 11.95 13.20
CA ALA A 321 -10.32 12.80 14.12
C ALA A 321 -9.34 13.49 15.08
N ASP A 322 -9.64 14.74 15.44
CA ASP A 322 -8.86 15.49 16.42
C ASP A 322 -9.06 14.98 17.86
N GLU A 323 -8.41 15.65 18.82
CA GLU A 323 -8.48 15.31 20.24
C GLU A 323 -9.90 15.35 20.83
N GLN A 324 -10.81 16.11 20.20
CA GLN A 324 -12.22 16.23 20.59
C GLN A 324 -13.13 15.33 19.74
N GLY A 325 -12.54 14.50 18.86
CA GLY A 325 -13.25 13.57 18.00
C GLY A 325 -13.82 14.21 16.73
N PHE A 326 -13.58 15.50 16.48
CA PHE A 326 -14.09 16.13 15.26
C PHE A 326 -13.31 15.66 14.04
N PHE A 327 -14.04 15.42 12.95
CA PHE A 327 -13.47 15.01 11.69
C PHE A 327 -14.07 15.80 10.53
N SER A 328 -13.28 15.94 9.46
CA SER A 328 -13.72 16.51 8.19
C SER A 328 -13.08 15.73 7.04
N ILE A 329 -13.89 15.19 6.14
CA ILE A 329 -13.47 14.51 4.91
C ILE A 329 -13.91 15.38 3.74
N ALA A 330 -12.96 16.08 3.13
CA ALA A 330 -13.19 16.92 1.97
C ALA A 330 -12.90 16.18 0.65
N ASN A 331 -13.28 16.80 -0.47
CA ASN A 331 -12.94 16.37 -1.82
C ASN A 331 -13.43 14.94 -2.16
N VAL A 332 -14.57 14.55 -1.57
CA VAL A 332 -15.20 13.25 -1.77
C VAL A 332 -15.90 13.23 -3.13
N ARG A 333 -15.64 12.20 -3.94
CA ARG A 333 -16.32 12.05 -5.24
C ARG A 333 -17.83 11.86 -5.02
N PRO A 334 -18.68 12.38 -5.93
CA PRO A 334 -20.11 12.09 -5.87
C PRO A 334 -20.38 10.58 -5.93
N GLY A 335 -21.33 10.11 -5.12
CA GLY A 335 -21.66 8.70 -5.03
C GLY A 335 -22.33 8.31 -3.71
N GLU A 336 -22.63 7.01 -3.61
CA GLU A 336 -23.16 6.37 -2.40
C GLU A 336 -22.03 5.71 -1.62
N TYR A 337 -21.99 5.94 -0.30
CA TYR A 337 -20.95 5.44 0.59
C TYR A 337 -21.55 4.92 1.91
N ASN A 338 -20.78 4.12 2.64
CA ASN A 338 -20.97 4.01 4.10
C ASN A 338 -19.83 4.73 4.82
N LEU A 339 -20.15 5.32 5.96
CA LEU A 339 -19.15 5.84 6.88
C LEU A 339 -18.67 4.71 7.78
N TYR A 340 -17.35 4.54 7.85
CA TYR A 340 -16.66 3.60 8.70
C TYR A 340 -15.75 4.35 9.66
N ALA A 341 -15.47 3.75 10.81
CA ALA A 341 -14.46 4.27 11.73
C ALA A 341 -13.75 3.17 12.51
N TYR A 342 -12.56 3.47 12.99
CA TYR A 342 -11.92 2.75 14.09
C TYR A 342 -11.17 3.75 14.97
N ILE A 343 -11.26 3.57 16.28
CA ILE A 343 -10.63 4.45 17.26
C ILE A 343 -9.62 3.61 18.05
N PRO A 344 -8.33 3.99 18.13
CA PRO A 344 -7.38 3.32 19.01
C PRO A 344 -7.93 3.26 20.45
N GLY A 345 -7.89 2.09 21.08
CA GLY A 345 -8.48 1.87 22.41
C GLY A 345 -9.95 1.41 22.38
N PHE A 346 -10.57 1.36 21.21
CA PHE A 346 -11.94 0.86 21.02
C PHE A 346 -11.91 -0.43 20.21
N LEU A 347 -12.56 -1.47 20.74
CA LEU A 347 -12.69 -2.74 20.04
C LEU A 347 -13.63 -2.61 18.84
N GLY A 348 -13.28 -3.26 17.73
CA GLY A 348 -14.15 -3.49 16.58
C GLY A 348 -13.91 -2.60 15.36
N ASP A 349 -14.75 -2.80 14.36
CA ASP A 349 -14.91 -1.94 13.20
C ASP A 349 -16.28 -1.25 13.31
N TYR A 350 -16.32 0.07 13.17
CA TYR A 350 -17.58 0.81 13.14
C TYR A 350 -18.07 1.02 11.72
N LYS A 351 -19.40 0.97 11.57
CA LYS A 351 -20.13 1.35 10.36
C LYS A 351 -21.36 2.15 10.78
N PHE A 352 -21.55 3.33 10.19
CA PHE A 352 -22.77 4.10 10.37
C PHE A 352 -23.97 3.36 9.77
N GLY A 353 -25.09 3.34 10.49
CA GLY A 353 -26.25 2.50 10.15
C GLY A 353 -26.92 2.86 8.82
N SER A 354 -26.76 4.09 8.34
CA SER A 354 -27.31 4.56 7.06
C SER A 354 -26.22 4.78 6.01
N SER A 355 -26.61 4.68 4.74
CA SER A 355 -25.77 5.13 3.62
C SER A 355 -25.66 6.65 3.61
N VAL A 356 -24.54 7.15 3.10
CA VAL A 356 -24.23 8.56 2.94
C VAL A 356 -24.14 8.86 1.44
N THR A 357 -25.08 9.64 0.95
CA THR A 357 -25.10 10.13 -0.44
C THR A 357 -24.32 11.44 -0.54
N ILE A 358 -23.30 11.46 -1.40
CA ILE A 358 -22.52 12.67 -1.70
C ILE A 358 -22.97 13.22 -3.05
N ALA A 359 -23.56 14.41 -3.03
CA ALA A 359 -23.89 15.16 -4.24
C ALA A 359 -22.72 16.10 -4.63
N PRO A 360 -22.59 16.48 -5.92
CA PRO A 360 -21.58 17.45 -6.35
C PRO A 360 -21.67 18.76 -5.57
N GLY A 361 -20.54 19.26 -5.05
CA GLY A 361 -20.47 20.50 -4.27
C GLY A 361 -21.17 20.48 -2.91
N SER A 362 -21.69 19.32 -2.47
CA SER A 362 -22.43 19.23 -1.21
C SER A 362 -21.52 19.34 0.02
N SER A 363 -22.07 19.86 1.12
CA SER A 363 -21.45 19.84 2.45
C SER A 363 -22.47 19.29 3.43
N MET A 364 -22.12 18.22 4.14
CA MET A 364 -22.99 17.57 5.12
C MET A 364 -22.31 17.55 6.48
N ASP A 365 -23.02 18.00 7.50
CA ASP A 365 -22.65 17.78 8.90
C ASP A 365 -23.45 16.59 9.44
N MET A 366 -22.74 15.58 9.92
CA MET A 366 -23.31 14.35 10.46
C MET A 366 -23.60 14.45 11.96
N GLY A 367 -23.18 15.54 12.62
CA GLY A 367 -23.26 15.67 14.07
C GLY A 367 -22.42 14.61 14.79
N ASP A 368 -22.92 14.12 15.92
CA ASP A 368 -22.26 13.07 16.68
C ASP A 368 -22.51 11.69 16.03
N VAL A 369 -21.41 11.05 15.65
CA VAL A 369 -21.33 9.67 15.17
C VAL A 369 -20.92 8.80 16.37
N VAL A 370 -21.88 8.07 16.93
CA VAL A 370 -21.67 7.28 18.15
C VAL A 370 -21.09 5.91 17.80
N TYR A 371 -19.85 5.67 18.21
CA TYR A 371 -19.15 4.40 18.13
C TYR A 371 -19.54 3.51 19.32
N GLU A 372 -20.23 2.41 19.02
CA GLU A 372 -20.60 1.37 19.98
C GLU A 372 -19.69 0.14 19.77
N PRO A 373 -18.73 -0.14 20.68
CA PRO A 373 -17.89 -1.33 20.57
C PRO A 373 -18.74 -2.61 20.62
N PRO A 374 -18.40 -3.67 19.85
CA PRO A 374 -19.14 -4.92 19.84
C PRO A 374 -18.91 -5.66 21.16
N ARG A 375 -19.83 -5.49 22.12
CA ARG A 375 -19.77 -6.11 23.44
C ARG A 375 -21.14 -6.63 23.88
N HIS A 376 -21.13 -7.78 24.58
CA HIS A 376 -22.32 -8.36 25.20
C HIS A 376 -22.37 -8.14 26.73
N GLY A 377 -21.34 -7.48 27.30
CA GLY A 377 -21.22 -7.23 28.73
C GLY A 377 -19.92 -6.49 29.09
N PRO A 378 -19.63 -6.30 30.39
CA PRO A 378 -18.41 -5.65 30.86
C PRO A 378 -17.14 -6.44 30.50
N THR A 379 -16.06 -5.72 30.18
CA THR A 379 -14.73 -6.33 29.96
C THR A 379 -14.20 -6.93 31.27
N LEU A 380 -13.91 -8.24 31.27
CA LEU A 380 -13.31 -8.93 32.42
C LEU A 380 -11.79 -8.83 32.43
N TRP A 381 -11.18 -8.87 31.25
CA TRP A 381 -9.74 -8.75 31.02
C TRP A 381 -9.48 -8.37 29.55
N GLU A 382 -8.31 -7.78 29.31
CA GLU A 382 -7.82 -7.37 27.99
C GLU A 382 -6.32 -7.73 27.89
N ILE A 383 -5.87 -8.12 26.70
CA ILE A 383 -4.45 -8.39 26.41
C ILE A 383 -4.06 -7.50 25.23
N GLY A 384 -3.10 -6.61 25.45
CA GLY A 384 -2.69 -5.61 24.46
C GLY A 384 -3.55 -4.35 24.49
N TYR A 385 -3.42 -3.55 23.43
CA TYR A 385 -4.16 -2.32 23.22
C TYR A 385 -4.82 -2.37 21.83
N PRO A 386 -6.15 -2.13 21.70
CA PRO A 386 -6.83 -2.27 20.43
C PRO A 386 -6.56 -1.07 19.50
N ASP A 387 -5.40 -1.06 18.88
CA ASP A 387 -4.96 -0.06 17.89
C ASP A 387 -4.74 -0.65 16.49
N ARG A 388 -5.09 -1.93 16.29
CA ARG A 388 -4.90 -2.73 15.07
C ARG A 388 -3.43 -3.00 14.70
N THR A 389 -2.50 -2.78 15.63
CA THR A 389 -1.09 -3.09 15.45
C THR A 389 -0.67 -4.27 16.34
N ALA A 390 0.54 -4.77 16.13
CA ALA A 390 1.18 -5.69 17.07
C ALA A 390 2.13 -4.92 18.02
N SER A 391 1.99 -3.60 18.09
CA SER A 391 2.82 -2.77 18.96
C SER A 391 2.59 -3.15 20.41
N GLY A 392 3.67 -3.08 21.19
CA GLY A 392 3.68 -3.42 22.61
C GLY A 392 3.62 -4.92 22.92
N PHE A 393 3.44 -5.82 21.95
CA PHE A 393 3.61 -7.26 22.17
C PHE A 393 5.08 -7.68 22.12
N TYR A 394 5.41 -8.87 22.65
CA TYR A 394 6.78 -9.37 22.67
C TYR A 394 7.31 -9.69 21.26
N VAL A 395 8.34 -8.95 20.85
CA VAL A 395 9.19 -9.26 19.69
C VAL A 395 10.54 -9.80 20.16
N PRO A 396 10.97 -10.97 19.67
CA PRO A 396 12.21 -11.60 20.08
C PRO A 396 13.43 -10.96 19.42
N ASP A 397 14.61 -11.29 19.92
CA ASP A 397 15.86 -11.04 19.21
C ASP A 397 15.87 -11.77 17.85
N VAL A 398 16.43 -11.10 16.83
CA VAL A 398 16.63 -11.65 15.48
C VAL A 398 17.58 -12.86 15.50
N ASP A 399 17.40 -13.81 14.59
CA ASP A 399 18.41 -14.87 14.38
C ASP A 399 19.75 -14.19 14.00
N PRO A 400 20.86 -14.44 14.73
CA PRO A 400 22.16 -13.87 14.44
C PRO A 400 22.65 -14.05 12.99
N LYS A 401 22.11 -15.03 12.26
CA LYS A 401 22.41 -15.25 10.83
C LYS A 401 21.81 -14.20 9.89
N TYR A 402 20.77 -13.49 10.32
CA TYR A 402 19.95 -12.63 9.46
C TYR A 402 19.93 -11.17 9.93
N ILE A 403 20.89 -10.76 10.76
CA ILE A 403 20.99 -9.39 11.28
C ILE A 403 21.03 -8.40 10.12
N ASN A 404 20.05 -7.50 10.09
CA ASN A 404 19.98 -6.38 9.18
C ASN A 404 20.11 -5.06 9.95
N LYS A 405 20.53 -3.98 9.28
CA LYS A 405 20.50 -2.61 9.84
C LYS A 405 19.11 -1.97 9.74
N LEU A 406 18.13 -2.71 9.25
CA LEU A 406 16.74 -2.30 9.15
C LEU A 406 15.94 -2.77 10.36
N PHE A 407 14.96 -1.98 10.75
CA PHE A 407 14.06 -2.36 11.83
C PHE A 407 13.21 -3.59 11.48
N ARG A 408 12.74 -3.73 10.23
CA ARG A 408 12.05 -4.94 9.76
C ARG A 408 13.06 -6.05 9.49
N GLN A 409 13.10 -7.04 10.35
CA GLN A 409 14.05 -8.16 10.28
C GLN A 409 13.40 -9.42 9.70
N TYR A 410 14.13 -10.10 8.82
CA TYR A 410 13.72 -11.39 8.28
C TYR A 410 13.75 -12.47 9.38
N GLY A 411 12.76 -13.36 9.39
CA GLY A 411 12.75 -14.54 10.26
C GLY A 411 12.24 -14.30 11.68
N LEU A 412 11.84 -13.07 12.06
CA LEU A 412 11.29 -12.81 13.41
C LEU A 412 10.09 -13.68 13.76
N TRP A 413 9.24 -14.01 12.78
CA TRP A 413 8.09 -14.88 13.01
C TRP A 413 8.53 -16.31 13.35
N ASP A 414 9.62 -16.79 12.75
CA ASP A 414 10.10 -18.17 12.88
C ASP A 414 10.68 -18.44 14.27
N ARG A 415 11.17 -17.38 14.93
CA ARG A 415 11.64 -17.38 16.32
C ARG A 415 10.58 -17.90 17.30
N TYR A 416 9.28 -17.80 16.97
CA TYR A 416 8.22 -18.39 17.77
C TYR A 416 8.46 -19.88 18.00
N THR A 417 8.74 -20.64 16.93
CA THR A 417 8.94 -22.10 17.03
C THR A 417 10.25 -22.49 17.70
N GLU A 418 11.24 -21.59 17.69
CA GLU A 418 12.50 -21.79 18.39
C GLU A 418 12.39 -21.56 19.90
N LEU A 419 11.66 -20.52 20.31
CA LEU A 419 11.43 -20.20 21.73
C LEU A 419 10.41 -21.13 22.38
N TYR A 420 9.49 -21.65 21.57
CA TYR A 420 8.37 -22.49 22.00
C TYR A 420 8.39 -23.85 21.25
N PRO A 421 9.45 -24.68 21.40
CA PRO A 421 9.62 -25.87 20.55
C PRO A 421 8.54 -26.94 20.78
N ASP A 422 8.21 -27.21 22.05
CA ASP A 422 7.35 -28.35 22.42
C ASP A 422 5.95 -27.91 22.90
N LYS A 423 5.80 -26.66 23.33
CA LYS A 423 4.59 -26.08 23.93
C LYS A 423 4.36 -24.68 23.39
N ASP A 424 3.12 -24.22 23.37
CA ASP A 424 2.79 -22.83 23.02
C ASP A 424 2.84 -21.89 24.24
N VAL A 425 2.65 -20.60 23.99
CA VAL A 425 2.57 -19.54 25.02
C VAL A 425 1.47 -19.87 26.03
N VAL A 426 1.82 -19.82 27.32
CA VAL A 426 0.86 -19.87 28.44
C VAL A 426 0.82 -18.50 29.10
N TYR A 427 -0.27 -17.77 28.90
CA TYR A 427 -0.48 -16.44 29.46
C TYR A 427 -1.43 -16.50 30.67
N THR A 428 -1.01 -15.96 31.81
CA THR A 428 -1.83 -15.92 33.02
C THR A 428 -2.32 -14.49 33.28
N VAL A 429 -3.63 -14.26 33.10
CA VAL A 429 -4.26 -12.95 33.36
C VAL A 429 -3.96 -12.46 34.79
N GLY A 430 -3.55 -11.20 34.90
CA GLY A 430 -3.17 -10.58 36.19
C GLY A 430 -1.77 -10.94 36.70
N LYS A 431 -1.00 -11.76 35.97
CA LYS A 431 0.40 -12.10 36.31
C LYS A 431 1.36 -11.88 35.16
N SER A 432 0.99 -12.29 33.95
CA SER A 432 1.81 -12.16 32.75
C SER A 432 1.80 -10.72 32.21
N ASP A 433 2.88 -10.33 31.57
CA ASP A 433 3.08 -9.03 30.92
C ASP A 433 3.02 -9.23 29.41
N TRP A 434 2.03 -8.66 28.72
CA TRP A 434 1.85 -8.89 27.29
C TRP A 434 3.01 -8.34 26.44
N ALA A 435 3.79 -7.39 26.97
CA ALA A 435 4.99 -6.89 26.31
C ALA A 435 6.19 -7.84 26.35
N LYS A 436 6.11 -8.90 27.16
CA LYS A 436 7.21 -9.86 27.37
C LYS A 436 6.79 -11.30 27.15
N ASP A 437 5.55 -11.61 27.50
CA ASP A 437 5.04 -12.98 27.60
C ASP A 437 4.08 -13.32 26.45
N TRP A 438 3.63 -12.33 25.66
CA TRP A 438 2.74 -12.58 24.52
C TRP A 438 3.46 -12.29 23.21
N PHE A 439 3.86 -13.34 22.51
CA PHE A 439 4.61 -13.23 21.27
C PHE A 439 3.76 -12.60 20.16
N TYR A 440 4.34 -11.64 19.43
CA TYR A 440 3.59 -10.81 18.47
C TYR A 440 2.93 -11.58 17.30
N ALA A 441 3.49 -12.73 16.91
CA ALA A 441 2.99 -13.58 15.83
C ALA A 441 3.09 -15.07 16.16
N HIS A 442 1.95 -15.73 16.40
CA HIS A 442 1.90 -17.16 16.65
C HIS A 442 1.81 -17.94 15.33
N ILE A 443 2.79 -18.80 15.05
CA ILE A 443 2.85 -19.59 13.81
C ILE A 443 2.77 -21.09 14.11
N PRO A 444 2.27 -21.91 13.16
CA PRO A 444 2.27 -23.36 13.32
C PRO A 444 3.68 -23.93 13.51
N ARG A 445 3.83 -24.87 14.45
CA ARG A 445 5.08 -25.62 14.66
C ARG A 445 5.21 -26.74 13.64
N PHE A 446 6.42 -26.93 13.12
CA PHE A 446 6.73 -28.08 12.26
C PHE A 446 7.00 -29.30 13.13
N LEU A 447 6.05 -30.23 13.19
CA LEU A 447 6.34 -31.55 13.76
C LEU A 447 7.29 -32.30 12.83
N PRO A 448 8.33 -32.98 13.35
CA PRO A 448 9.19 -33.81 12.52
C PRO A 448 8.34 -34.86 11.79
N LYS A 449 8.21 -34.75 10.46
CA LYS A 449 7.74 -35.89 9.67
C LYS A 449 8.82 -36.97 9.77
N GLN A 450 8.43 -38.18 10.16
CA GLN A 450 9.25 -39.37 9.93
C GLN A 450 9.75 -39.32 8.48
N GLN A 451 11.07 -39.38 8.31
CA GLN A 451 11.72 -39.36 7.01
C GLN A 451 11.08 -40.40 6.09
N LYS A 452 10.22 -39.96 5.18
CA LYS A 452 10.01 -40.67 3.92
C LYS A 452 10.50 -39.76 2.83
N ASN A 453 11.57 -40.26 2.19
CA ASN A 453 12.16 -39.76 0.97
C ASN A 453 11.06 -39.38 -0.02
N GLU A 454 10.92 -38.09 -0.27
CA GLU A 454 10.64 -37.55 -1.60
C GLU A 454 10.85 -36.03 -1.51
N GLY A 455 11.87 -35.57 -2.22
CA GLY A 455 12.32 -34.18 -2.20
C GLY A 455 11.27 -33.27 -2.78
N ARG A 456 10.53 -32.60 -1.90
CA ARG A 456 9.91 -31.29 -2.15
C ARG A 456 9.26 -30.76 -0.86
N ARG A 457 9.83 -29.68 -0.32
CA ARG A 457 9.23 -28.85 0.72
C ARG A 457 7.97 -28.14 0.15
N ILE A 458 6.87 -28.85 -0.09
CA ILE A 458 5.66 -28.29 -0.74
C ILE A 458 4.72 -27.59 0.26
N CYS A 459 4.86 -27.84 1.57
CA CYS A 459 3.95 -27.26 2.57
C CYS A 459 4.50 -26.00 3.28
N THR A 460 5.81 -25.72 3.15
CA THR A 460 6.51 -24.65 3.87
C THR A 460 6.30 -23.28 3.23
N ASP A 461 6.31 -23.23 1.91
CA ASP A 461 6.34 -21.96 1.20
C ASP A 461 4.95 -21.32 1.23
N HIS A 462 3.87 -22.10 1.20
CA HIS A 462 2.51 -21.56 1.15
C HIS A 462 2.06 -20.94 2.49
N VAL A 463 2.44 -21.50 3.64
CA VAL A 463 2.05 -20.96 4.96
C VAL A 463 2.93 -19.76 5.34
N ALA A 464 4.24 -19.81 5.07
CA ALA A 464 5.12 -18.65 5.26
C ALA A 464 4.77 -17.51 4.29
N ASP A 465 4.48 -17.81 3.02
CA ASP A 465 3.99 -16.85 2.02
C ASP A 465 2.60 -16.31 2.41
N GLN A 466 1.68 -17.12 2.97
CA GLN A 466 0.41 -16.61 3.50
C GLN A 466 0.58 -15.76 4.75
N ILE A 467 1.48 -16.12 5.68
CA ILE A 467 1.78 -15.33 6.87
C ILE A 467 2.39 -13.99 6.44
N LEU A 468 3.40 -13.96 5.59
CA LEU A 468 4.05 -12.72 5.13
C LEU A 468 3.16 -11.90 4.19
N ARG A 469 2.40 -12.54 3.28
CA ARG A 469 1.35 -11.87 2.48
C ARG A 469 0.09 -11.56 3.29
N ARG A 470 0.05 -11.78 4.60
CA ARG A 470 -0.99 -11.31 5.52
C ARG A 470 -0.42 -10.54 6.72
N GLN A 471 0.91 -10.39 6.81
CA GLN A 471 1.57 -9.66 7.89
C GLN A 471 1.30 -8.17 7.67
N ARG A 472 0.16 -7.71 8.20
CA ARG A 472 -0.18 -6.30 8.38
C ARG A 472 0.66 -5.63 9.46
N TRP A 473 1.42 -6.39 10.23
CA TRP A 473 2.04 -5.90 11.45
C TRP A 473 3.21 -4.94 11.14
N GLN A 474 2.95 -3.64 11.31
CA GLN A 474 4.00 -2.69 11.69
C GLN A 474 4.41 -3.02 13.12
N TYR A 475 5.71 -3.13 13.31
CA TYR A 475 6.33 -2.80 14.57
C TYR A 475 6.84 -1.37 14.30
N GLU A 476 6.52 -0.41 15.15
CA GLU A 476 7.15 0.91 15.17
C GLU A 476 7.36 1.16 16.66
N GLN A 477 8.62 1.16 17.09
CA GLN A 477 8.98 1.61 18.44
C GLN A 477 9.19 3.11 18.43
#